data_AF-A0A942YLS5-F1
#
_entry.id   AF-A0A942YLS5-F1
#
_cell.length_a   1.000
_cell.length_b   1.000
_cell.length_c   1.000
_cell.angle_alpha   90.00
_cell.angle_beta   90.00
_cell.angle_gamma   90.00
#
_symmetry.space_group_name_H-M   'P 1'
#
loop_
_entity.id
_entity.type
_entity.pdbx_description
1 polymer ?
#
loop_
_entity_poly.entity_id
_entity_poly.type
_entity_poly.pdbx_seq_one_letter_code
_entity_poly.pdbx_strand_id
1 'polypeptide(L)'
;MEKHHNELLESIMDVIKAKYSNDVSILFIYGSVVNGTANENSDLDMIFVPKTERGWNLASTFILNGTGNDLWCVNWERLESFANFDDMRVSILANSHLVYYASEEDRERYEKLKRQIAEIQNGPLTPKLIEKANQHLITAKRYYAELCLSNNLSAAGEILFEISDTLCLLNHTFLHFGGKQMLKELSTLNRLPEGFIETFQKVVAVKDDEQTQKACFDLINCVDAFFKTIKNEIILPVSMSHFTGLYEELSSHWNKIRYSCEKGDVLSVFLAASNLQAELNYVQEQTGIHNPDLNFIDYYNPDNLSSFALAANKAEETFVKILKDGNVPIVSFNNVGDVKNMLMNLVDSSSSSG
;
A
#
# COMPACT_ATOMS: atom_id res chain seq x y z
N MET A 1 10.44 -29.19 19.31
CA MET A 1 10.84 -28.19 20.31
C MET A 1 11.95 -28.79 21.15
N GLU A 2 13.06 -28.07 21.31
CA GLU A 2 14.20 -28.55 22.09
C GLU A 2 13.92 -28.46 23.60
N LYS A 3 14.70 -29.19 24.41
CA LYS A 3 14.53 -29.24 25.86
C LYS A 3 14.59 -27.85 26.51
N HIS A 4 15.54 -27.03 26.06
CA HIS A 4 15.75 -25.71 26.64
C HIS A 4 14.61 -24.71 26.32
N HIS A 5 13.98 -24.81 25.14
CA HIS A 5 12.78 -24.03 24.80
C HIS A 5 11.59 -24.44 25.68
N ASN A 6 11.40 -25.73 25.93
CA ASN A 6 10.33 -26.21 26.83
C ASN A 6 10.55 -25.69 28.26
N GLU A 7 11.77 -25.80 28.79
CA GLU A 7 12.10 -25.33 30.14
C GLU A 7 11.86 -23.82 30.31
N LEU A 8 12.22 -23.02 29.29
CA LEU A 8 11.94 -21.59 29.28
C LEU A 8 10.44 -21.28 29.24
N LEU A 9 9.70 -21.95 28.34
CA LEU A 9 8.26 -21.77 28.22
C LEU A 9 7.53 -22.13 29.51
N GLU A 10 7.85 -23.27 30.12
CA GLU A 10 7.29 -23.72 31.39
C GLU A 10 7.56 -22.69 32.51
N SER A 11 8.79 -22.18 32.59
CA SER A 11 9.17 -21.16 33.58
C SER A 11 8.34 -19.88 33.43
N ILE A 12 8.12 -19.43 32.20
CA ILE A 12 7.29 -18.24 31.91
C ILE A 12 5.83 -18.50 32.26
N MET A 13 5.29 -19.66 31.88
CA MET A 13 3.92 -20.06 32.21
C MET A 13 3.69 -20.13 33.72
N ASP A 14 4.67 -20.63 34.48
CA ASP A 14 4.60 -20.70 35.94
C ASP A 14 4.57 -19.30 36.57
N VAL A 15 5.38 -18.36 36.06
CA VAL A 15 5.34 -16.95 36.49
C VAL A 15 3.99 -16.32 36.18
N ILE A 16 3.44 -16.56 34.98
CA ILE A 16 2.12 -16.03 34.59
C ILE A 16 1.06 -16.56 35.56
N LYS A 17 0.98 -17.87 35.75
CA LYS A 17 -0.02 -18.50 36.63
C LYS A 17 0.11 -18.05 38.08
N ALA A 18 1.32 -17.91 38.59
CA ALA A 18 1.56 -17.58 39.99
C ALA A 18 1.37 -16.08 40.31
N LYS A 19 1.70 -15.18 39.37
CA LYS A 19 1.81 -13.74 39.65
C LYS A 19 0.96 -12.84 38.78
N TYR A 20 0.55 -13.29 37.59
CA TYR A 20 -0.09 -12.48 36.54
C TYR A 20 -1.36 -13.13 35.96
N SER A 21 -1.99 -14.09 36.66
CA SER A 21 -3.15 -14.83 36.14
C SER A 21 -4.35 -13.96 35.82
N ASN A 22 -4.47 -12.81 36.50
CA ASN A 22 -5.52 -11.81 36.28
C ASN A 22 -5.07 -10.68 35.34
N ASP A 23 -3.78 -10.66 34.97
CA ASP A 23 -3.13 -9.58 34.23
C ASP A 23 -2.78 -9.96 32.79
N VAL A 24 -2.87 -11.24 32.42
CA VAL A 24 -2.56 -11.76 31.08
C VAL A 24 -3.80 -12.48 30.52
N SER A 25 -4.14 -12.20 29.26
CA SER A 25 -5.25 -12.85 28.53
C SER A 25 -4.79 -14.14 27.90
N ILE A 26 -3.77 -14.08 27.05
CA ILE A 26 -3.21 -15.21 26.32
C ILE A 26 -1.69 -15.11 26.26
N LEU A 27 -1.04 -16.25 26.09
CA LEU A 27 0.35 -16.39 25.62
C LEU A 27 0.33 -17.43 24.50
N PHE A 28 1.00 -17.13 23.39
CA PHE A 28 1.25 -18.06 22.30
C PHE A 28 2.71 -17.99 21.86
N ILE A 29 3.16 -19.08 21.25
CA ILE A 29 4.48 -19.20 20.63
C ILE A 29 4.34 -19.24 19.12
N TYR A 30 5.35 -18.78 18.40
CA TYR A 30 5.38 -18.79 16.93
C TYR A 30 6.79 -19.06 16.41
N GLY A 31 7.04 -18.71 15.14
CA GLY A 31 8.38 -18.66 14.58
C GLY A 31 9.04 -20.02 14.38
N SER A 32 10.37 -20.03 14.48
CA SER A 32 11.19 -21.15 14.00
C SER A 32 10.96 -22.46 14.78
N VAL A 33 10.65 -22.35 16.07
CA VAL A 33 10.35 -23.49 16.95
C VAL A 33 9.04 -24.16 16.54
N VAL A 34 8.04 -23.35 16.19
CA VAL A 34 6.70 -23.85 15.81
C VAL A 34 6.69 -24.41 14.40
N ASN A 35 7.35 -23.76 13.45
CA ASN A 35 7.35 -24.17 12.05
C ASN A 35 8.43 -25.23 11.69
N GLY A 36 9.19 -25.70 12.69
CA GLY A 36 10.17 -26.78 12.53
C GLY A 36 11.48 -26.38 11.86
N THR A 37 11.81 -25.09 11.83
CA THR A 37 13.06 -24.56 11.25
C THR A 37 14.06 -24.04 12.27
N ALA A 38 13.79 -24.24 13.56
CA ALA A 38 14.72 -23.92 14.64
C ALA A 38 16.03 -24.71 14.54
N ASN A 39 17.11 -24.08 15.00
CA ASN A 39 18.44 -24.65 15.18
C ASN A 39 18.97 -24.31 16.59
N GLU A 40 20.18 -24.75 16.90
CA GLU A 40 20.82 -24.57 18.21
C GLU A 40 20.95 -23.11 18.68
N ASN A 41 20.89 -22.13 17.77
CA ASN A 41 20.97 -20.70 18.05
C ASN A 41 19.61 -19.99 17.97
N SER A 42 18.52 -20.74 17.78
CA SER A 42 17.19 -20.18 17.67
C SER A 42 16.60 -19.86 19.03
N ASP A 43 15.96 -18.71 19.14
CA ASP A 43 15.19 -18.27 20.29
C ASP A 43 13.80 -18.90 20.32
N LEU A 44 13.10 -18.65 21.44
CA LEU A 44 11.68 -18.98 21.56
C LEU A 44 10.86 -17.71 21.33
N ASP A 45 10.27 -17.59 20.14
CA ASP A 45 9.36 -16.51 19.78
C ASP A 45 8.06 -16.59 20.59
N MET A 46 7.78 -15.56 21.40
CA MET A 46 6.64 -15.52 22.33
C MET A 46 5.91 -14.19 22.25
N ILE A 47 4.57 -14.25 22.23
CA ILE A 47 3.72 -13.08 22.40
C ILE A 47 2.67 -13.35 23.47
N PHE A 48 2.46 -12.38 24.35
CA PHE A 48 1.33 -12.36 25.26
C PHE A 48 0.49 -11.08 25.13
N VAL A 49 -0.78 -11.19 25.52
CA VAL A 49 -1.72 -10.06 25.53
C VAL A 49 -2.07 -9.71 26.97
N PRO A 50 -1.71 -8.52 27.48
CA PRO A 50 -2.07 -8.09 28.83
C PRO A 50 -3.55 -7.72 28.95
N LYS A 51 -4.12 -7.90 30.15
CA LYS A 51 -5.47 -7.48 30.56
C LYS A 51 -5.48 -6.15 31.30
N THR A 52 -4.38 -5.86 32.00
CA THR A 52 -4.26 -4.73 32.93
C THR A 52 -2.99 -3.94 32.64
N GLU A 53 -2.89 -2.72 33.16
CA GLU A 53 -1.65 -1.94 33.15
C GLU A 53 -0.48 -2.72 33.77
N ARG A 54 -0.75 -3.47 34.86
CA ARG A 54 0.25 -4.32 35.51
C ARG A 54 0.77 -5.43 34.59
N GLY A 55 -0.07 -5.98 33.72
CA GLY A 55 0.31 -7.03 32.76
C GLY A 55 1.42 -6.60 31.81
N TRP A 56 1.45 -5.32 31.41
CA TRP A 56 2.51 -4.78 30.55
C TRP A 56 3.90 -4.87 31.18
N ASN A 57 4.00 -4.84 32.51
CA ASN A 57 5.27 -4.94 33.23
C ASN A 57 5.91 -6.34 33.15
N LEU A 58 5.21 -7.34 32.60
CA LEU A 58 5.77 -8.67 32.34
C LEU A 58 6.65 -8.70 31.09
N ALA A 59 6.47 -7.76 30.15
CA ALA A 59 7.26 -7.70 28.93
C ALA A 59 8.75 -7.56 29.27
N SER A 60 9.60 -8.35 28.62
CA SER A 60 11.02 -8.43 28.97
C SER A 60 11.84 -8.96 27.82
N THR A 61 13.01 -8.35 27.61
CA THR A 61 14.05 -8.83 26.70
C THR A 61 15.26 -9.28 27.52
N PHE A 62 15.80 -10.47 27.24
CA PHE A 62 16.90 -11.05 28.01
C PHE A 62 17.76 -11.99 27.16
N ILE A 63 18.98 -12.25 27.62
CA ILE A 63 19.88 -13.23 26.99
C ILE A 63 19.93 -14.47 27.87
N LEU A 64 19.65 -15.64 27.28
CA LEU A 64 19.77 -16.94 27.92
C LEU A 64 20.74 -17.80 27.12
N ASN A 65 21.85 -18.20 27.73
CA ASN A 65 22.90 -19.02 27.11
C ASN A 65 23.43 -18.46 25.77
N GLY A 66 23.49 -17.13 25.63
CA GLY A 66 23.94 -16.46 24.41
C GLY A 66 22.84 -16.19 23.37
N THR A 67 21.63 -16.73 23.57
CA THR A 67 20.47 -16.47 22.72
C THR A 67 19.65 -15.31 23.27
N GLY A 68 19.41 -14.29 22.46
CA GLY A 68 18.48 -13.20 22.80
C GLY A 68 17.04 -13.70 22.74
N ASN A 69 16.23 -13.37 23.74
CA ASN A 69 14.82 -13.73 23.82
C ASN A 69 13.99 -12.48 24.09
N ASP A 70 12.81 -12.41 23.49
CA ASP A 70 11.83 -11.36 23.70
C ASP A 70 10.49 -11.96 24.13
N LEU A 71 10.05 -11.64 25.35
CA LEU A 71 8.68 -11.88 25.78
C LEU A 71 7.85 -10.67 25.36
N TRP A 72 7.45 -10.69 24.09
CA TRP A 72 6.84 -9.54 23.46
C TRP A 72 5.38 -9.36 23.90
N CYS A 73 5.03 -8.14 24.33
CA CYS A 73 3.67 -7.77 24.67
C CYS A 73 2.98 -7.04 23.52
N VAL A 74 1.74 -7.43 23.21
CA VAL A 74 0.89 -6.73 22.24
C VAL A 74 -0.54 -6.66 22.75
N ASN A 75 -1.31 -5.67 22.32
CA ASN A 75 -2.75 -5.61 22.61
C ASN A 75 -3.56 -6.40 21.56
N TRP A 76 -4.86 -6.57 21.80
CA TRP A 76 -5.74 -7.24 20.85
C TRP A 76 -5.86 -6.51 19.51
N GLU A 77 -5.87 -5.17 19.50
CA GLU A 77 -5.91 -4.35 18.28
C GLU A 77 -4.73 -4.66 17.35
N ARG A 78 -3.55 -4.91 17.92
CA ARG A 78 -2.38 -5.32 17.15
C ARG A 78 -2.56 -6.69 16.51
N LEU A 79 -3.11 -7.66 17.24
CA LEU A 79 -3.43 -8.97 16.68
C LEU A 79 -4.52 -8.88 15.60
N GLU A 80 -5.50 -7.99 15.79
CA GLU A 80 -6.51 -7.66 14.78
C GLU A 80 -5.88 -7.06 13.51
N SER A 81 -4.84 -6.23 13.63
CA SER A 81 -4.11 -5.71 12.46
C SER A 81 -3.39 -6.82 11.68
N PHE A 82 -2.84 -7.83 12.36
CA PHE A 82 -2.27 -9.01 11.70
C PHE A 82 -3.37 -9.81 11.00
N ALA A 83 -4.49 -10.05 11.68
CA ALA A 83 -5.60 -10.83 11.14
C ALA A 83 -6.30 -10.18 9.94
N ASN A 84 -6.28 -8.84 9.87
CA ASN A 84 -6.84 -8.06 8.77
C ASN A 84 -5.84 -7.82 7.62
N PHE A 85 -4.60 -8.29 7.73
CA PHE A 85 -3.50 -7.96 6.81
C PHE A 85 -3.28 -6.44 6.71
N ASP A 86 -3.56 -5.69 7.78
CA ASP A 86 -3.15 -4.28 7.90
C ASP A 86 -1.65 -4.20 8.25
N ASP A 87 -1.13 -5.26 8.87
CA ASP A 87 0.29 -5.47 9.14
C ASP A 87 0.65 -6.90 8.70
N MET A 88 1.62 -7.00 7.79
CA MET A 88 1.94 -8.24 7.07
C MET A 88 2.69 -9.29 7.90
N ARG A 89 2.90 -9.05 9.20
CA ARG A 89 3.32 -10.06 10.19
C ARG A 89 2.23 -11.10 10.51
N VAL A 90 1.40 -11.45 9.53
CA VAL A 90 0.27 -12.36 9.66
C VAL A 90 0.70 -13.74 10.17
N SER A 91 1.88 -14.22 9.75
CA SER A 91 2.41 -15.53 10.16
C SER A 91 2.66 -15.66 11.66
N ILE A 92 2.89 -14.55 12.37
CA ILE A 92 3.00 -14.51 13.84
C ILE A 92 1.72 -15.05 14.49
N LEU A 93 0.55 -14.74 13.93
CA LEU A 93 -0.74 -15.19 14.46
C LEU A 93 -1.30 -16.41 13.73
N ALA A 94 -1.12 -16.51 12.42
CA ALA A 94 -1.64 -17.62 11.63
C ALA A 94 -0.97 -18.95 12.03
N ASN A 95 0.36 -18.94 12.19
CA ASN A 95 1.15 -20.13 12.44
C ASN A 95 1.44 -20.34 13.94
N SER A 96 0.87 -19.54 14.84
CA SER A 96 1.14 -19.68 16.27
C SER A 96 0.42 -20.84 16.95
N HIS A 97 1.00 -21.27 18.07
CA HIS A 97 0.43 -22.21 19.01
C HIS A 97 0.09 -21.51 20.33
N LEU A 98 -1.19 -21.52 20.70
CA LEU A 98 -1.67 -20.99 21.97
C LEU A 98 -1.23 -21.93 23.11
N VAL A 99 -0.54 -21.38 24.11
CA VAL A 99 0.05 -22.14 25.22
C VAL A 99 -0.56 -21.77 26.58
N TYR A 100 -1.18 -20.60 26.68
CA TYR A 100 -1.95 -20.18 27.85
C TYR A 100 -3.11 -19.27 27.43
N TYR A 101 -4.24 -19.41 28.13
CA TYR A 101 -5.36 -18.49 28.08
C TYR A 101 -5.98 -18.40 29.48
N ALA A 102 -6.40 -17.20 29.87
CA ALA A 102 -6.96 -16.95 31.20
C ALA A 102 -8.46 -17.23 31.27
N SER A 103 -9.18 -17.17 30.15
CA SER A 103 -10.59 -17.57 30.07
C SER A 103 -10.94 -18.14 28.69
N GLU A 104 -12.09 -18.81 28.60
CA GLU A 104 -12.55 -19.39 27.34
C GLU A 104 -12.85 -18.30 26.30
N GLU A 105 -13.33 -17.14 26.74
CA GLU A 105 -13.56 -15.98 25.87
C GLU A 105 -12.26 -15.46 25.24
N ASP A 106 -11.16 -15.47 25.98
CA ASP A 106 -9.83 -15.09 25.45
C ASP A 106 -9.37 -16.08 24.36
N ARG A 107 -9.60 -17.39 24.60
CA ARG A 107 -9.30 -18.45 23.63
C ARG A 107 -10.15 -18.29 22.37
N GLU A 108 -11.45 -18.08 22.52
CA GLU A 108 -12.38 -17.88 21.41
C GLU A 108 -12.02 -16.64 20.57
N ARG A 109 -11.60 -15.55 21.22
CA ARG A 109 -11.14 -14.34 20.53
C ARG A 109 -9.90 -14.62 19.69
N TYR A 110 -8.91 -15.30 20.23
CA TYR A 110 -7.71 -15.73 19.48
C TYR A 110 -8.08 -16.61 18.27
N GLU A 111 -8.93 -17.63 18.47
CA GLU A 111 -9.35 -18.52 17.40
C GLU A 111 -10.18 -17.80 16.32
N LYS A 112 -10.95 -16.78 16.69
CA LYS A 112 -11.68 -15.94 15.74
C LYS A 112 -10.73 -15.21 14.80
N LEU A 113 -9.62 -14.67 15.31
CA LEU A 113 -8.63 -13.99 14.48
C LEU A 113 -7.97 -14.95 13.48
N LYS A 114 -7.67 -16.19 13.89
CA LYS A 114 -7.15 -17.22 12.97
C LYS A 114 -8.16 -17.62 11.90
N ARG A 115 -9.44 -17.73 12.25
CA ARG A 115 -10.52 -17.96 11.25
C ARG A 115 -10.61 -16.82 10.25
N GLN A 116 -10.52 -15.57 10.71
CA GLN A 116 -10.55 -14.40 9.84
C GLN A 116 -9.39 -14.40 8.82
N ILE A 117 -8.18 -14.80 9.24
CA ILE A 117 -7.05 -14.98 8.32
C ILE A 117 -7.41 -16.03 7.25
N ALA A 118 -7.95 -17.18 7.66
CA ALA A 118 -8.35 -18.24 6.72
C ALA A 118 -9.47 -17.79 5.77
N GLU A 119 -10.40 -16.95 6.22
CA GLU A 119 -11.45 -16.35 5.37
C GLU A 119 -10.86 -15.44 4.30
N ILE A 120 -9.86 -14.62 4.63
CA ILE A 120 -9.12 -13.81 3.65
C ILE A 120 -8.41 -14.71 2.64
N GLN A 121 -7.67 -15.73 3.12
CA GLN A 121 -6.89 -16.63 2.25
C GLN A 121 -7.76 -17.43 1.27
N ASN A 122 -8.95 -17.85 1.70
CA ASN A 122 -9.88 -18.63 0.88
C ASN A 122 -10.89 -17.75 0.12
N GLY A 123 -10.87 -16.43 0.36
CA GLY A 123 -11.79 -15.47 -0.24
C GLY A 123 -11.35 -14.98 -1.63
N PRO A 124 -12.20 -14.18 -2.31
CA PRO A 124 -11.84 -13.52 -3.57
C PRO A 124 -10.95 -12.29 -3.36
N LEU A 125 -10.34 -11.81 -4.44
CA LEU A 125 -9.55 -10.58 -4.40
C LEU A 125 -10.50 -9.41 -4.26
N THR A 126 -10.36 -8.63 -3.18
CA THR A 126 -11.26 -7.53 -2.88
C THR A 126 -10.59 -6.18 -3.16
N PRO A 127 -11.37 -5.11 -3.43
CA PRO A 127 -10.82 -3.75 -3.53
C PRO A 127 -10.00 -3.33 -2.30
N LYS A 128 -10.35 -3.80 -1.10
CA LYS A 128 -9.59 -3.52 0.13
C LYS A 128 -8.20 -4.16 0.12
N LEU A 129 -8.06 -5.38 -0.41
CA LEU A 129 -6.75 -6.04 -0.57
C LEU A 129 -5.91 -5.37 -1.66
N ILE A 130 -6.54 -4.92 -2.76
CA ILE A 130 -5.87 -4.12 -3.79
C ILE A 130 -5.32 -2.81 -3.20
N GLU A 131 -6.11 -2.12 -2.37
CA GLU A 131 -5.69 -0.88 -1.73
C GLU A 131 -4.49 -1.09 -0.79
N LYS A 132 -4.53 -2.16 0.03
CA LYS A 132 -3.37 -2.54 0.86
C LYS A 132 -2.14 -2.84 0.02
N ALA A 133 -2.30 -3.61 -1.07
CA ALA A 133 -1.19 -3.95 -1.96
C ALA A 133 -0.59 -2.69 -2.61
N ASN A 134 -1.43 -1.71 -2.95
CA ASN A 134 -1.02 -0.40 -3.46
C ASN A 134 -0.20 0.39 -2.42
N GLN A 135 -0.61 0.37 -1.15
CA GLN A 135 0.11 1.06 -0.07
C GLN A 135 1.53 0.53 0.11
N HIS A 136 1.71 -0.79 0.04
CA HIS A 136 3.04 -1.42 0.05
C HIS A 136 3.86 -1.03 -1.21
N LEU A 137 3.23 -1.03 -2.39
CA LEU A 137 3.90 -0.62 -3.63
C LEU A 137 4.32 0.87 -3.63
N ILE A 138 3.50 1.75 -3.06
CA ILE A 138 3.84 3.16 -2.84
C ILE A 138 5.02 3.27 -1.86
N THR A 139 5.02 2.46 -0.80
CA THR A 139 6.11 2.44 0.18
C THR A 139 7.41 1.93 -0.44
N ALA A 140 7.38 0.92 -1.31
CA ALA A 140 8.54 0.49 -2.11
C ALA A 140 9.09 1.64 -2.97
N LYS A 141 8.22 2.43 -3.63
CA LYS A 141 8.64 3.61 -4.41
C LYS A 141 9.29 4.69 -3.53
N ARG A 142 8.83 4.85 -2.28
CA ARG A 142 9.46 5.76 -1.30
C ARG A 142 10.86 5.28 -0.91
N TYR A 143 11.02 4.00 -0.58
CA TYR A 143 12.34 3.43 -0.32
C TYR A 143 13.26 3.51 -1.54
N TYR A 144 12.74 3.40 -2.75
CA TYR A 144 13.53 3.64 -3.96
C TYR A 144 14.02 5.08 -4.06
N ALA A 145 13.19 6.07 -3.72
CA ALA A 145 13.63 7.46 -3.64
C ALA A 145 14.74 7.64 -2.59
N GLU A 146 14.60 7.02 -1.41
CA GLU A 146 15.63 7.03 -0.36
C GLU A 146 16.94 6.39 -0.84
N LEU A 147 16.86 5.25 -1.53
CA LEU A 147 18.01 4.59 -2.16
C LEU A 147 18.72 5.52 -3.14
N CYS A 148 17.99 6.25 -3.98
CA CYS A 148 18.56 7.16 -4.97
C CYS A 148 19.19 8.42 -4.32
N LEU A 149 18.60 8.90 -3.23
CA LEU A 149 19.01 10.14 -2.56
C LEU A 149 20.18 9.94 -1.59
N SER A 150 20.31 8.75 -1.00
CA SER A 150 21.25 8.51 0.11
C SER A 150 22.13 7.27 -0.09
N ASN A 151 21.99 6.55 -1.20
CA ASN A 151 22.65 5.24 -1.44
C ASN A 151 22.45 4.27 -0.25
N ASN A 152 21.30 4.35 0.40
CA ASN A 152 21.00 3.51 1.55
C ASN A 152 20.67 2.08 1.09
N LEU A 153 21.65 1.17 1.16
CA LEU A 153 21.45 -0.22 0.79
C LEU A 153 20.37 -0.93 1.62
N SER A 154 20.10 -0.49 2.86
CA SER A 154 19.00 -1.06 3.64
C SER A 154 17.65 -0.82 2.96
N ALA A 155 17.49 0.30 2.24
CA ALA A 155 16.30 0.61 1.47
C ALA A 155 16.06 -0.41 0.34
N ALA A 156 17.13 -0.97 -0.25
CA ALA A 156 16.97 -2.06 -1.23
C ALA A 156 16.35 -3.31 -0.59
N GLY A 157 16.74 -3.63 0.66
CA GLY A 157 16.12 -4.70 1.44
C GLY A 157 14.65 -4.41 1.74
N GLU A 158 14.32 -3.20 2.16
CA GLU A 158 12.93 -2.79 2.41
C GLU A 158 12.07 -2.85 1.14
N ILE A 159 12.60 -2.47 -0.03
CA ILE A 159 11.91 -2.64 -1.32
C ILE A 159 11.55 -4.11 -1.54
N LEU A 160 12.44 -5.05 -1.24
CA LEU A 160 12.14 -6.48 -1.41
C LEU A 160 10.99 -6.92 -0.49
N PHE A 161 10.97 -6.47 0.77
CA PHE A 161 9.86 -6.77 1.68
C PHE A 161 8.53 -6.18 1.19
N GLU A 162 8.50 -4.89 0.86
CA GLU A 162 7.30 -4.20 0.39
C GLU A 162 6.74 -4.83 -0.90
N ILE A 163 7.62 -5.15 -1.86
CA ILE A 163 7.22 -5.83 -3.09
C ILE A 163 6.68 -7.25 -2.82
N SER A 164 7.29 -7.97 -1.88
CA SER A 164 6.82 -9.29 -1.47
C SER A 164 5.42 -9.20 -0.85
N ASP A 165 5.20 -8.21 0.01
CA ASP A 165 3.91 -7.98 0.66
C ASP A 165 2.83 -7.57 -0.34
N THR A 166 3.16 -6.71 -1.32
CA THR A 166 2.27 -6.42 -2.47
C THR A 166 1.83 -7.71 -3.16
N LEU A 167 2.76 -8.59 -3.51
CA LEU A 167 2.44 -9.84 -4.22
C LEU A 167 1.66 -10.83 -3.33
N CYS A 168 2.01 -10.93 -2.05
CA CYS A 168 1.29 -11.72 -1.07
C CYS A 168 -0.18 -11.27 -0.97
N LEU A 169 -0.43 -9.97 -0.87
CA LEU A 169 -1.79 -9.40 -0.83
C LEU A 169 -2.58 -9.68 -2.11
N LEU A 170 -1.95 -9.55 -3.29
CA LEU A 170 -2.58 -9.90 -4.57
C LEU A 170 -2.92 -11.40 -4.68
N ASN A 171 -2.27 -12.26 -3.88
CA ASN A 171 -2.53 -13.71 -3.80
C ASN A 171 -3.28 -14.12 -2.53
N HIS A 172 -3.76 -13.15 -1.74
CA HIS A 172 -4.44 -13.33 -0.45
C HIS A 172 -3.65 -14.22 0.52
N THR A 173 -2.34 -14.07 0.54
CA THR A 173 -1.46 -14.88 1.37
C THR A 173 -0.46 -13.99 2.08
N PHE A 174 0.45 -14.61 2.82
CA PHE A 174 1.54 -13.98 3.55
C PHE A 174 2.75 -14.92 3.57
N LEU A 175 3.91 -14.42 3.96
CA LEU A 175 5.12 -15.23 4.09
C LEU A 175 5.07 -16.04 5.40
N HIS A 176 5.14 -17.38 5.33
CA HIS A 176 5.10 -18.24 6.51
C HIS A 176 6.45 -18.36 7.23
N PHE A 177 7.55 -18.11 6.51
CA PHE A 177 8.92 -18.22 7.06
C PHE A 177 9.69 -16.90 7.07
N GLY A 178 9.00 -15.77 6.82
CA GLY A 178 9.60 -14.45 6.72
C GLY A 178 10.72 -14.40 5.67
N GLY A 179 11.76 -13.61 5.93
CA GLY A 179 12.89 -13.44 5.00
C GLY A 179 13.66 -14.73 4.67
N LYS A 180 13.60 -15.77 5.51
CA LYS A 180 14.44 -16.99 5.36
C LYS A 180 14.13 -17.80 4.11
N GLN A 181 12.86 -17.87 3.70
CA GLN A 181 12.42 -18.62 2.52
C GLN A 181 11.61 -17.75 1.54
N MET A 182 11.67 -16.43 1.69
CA MET A 182 10.87 -15.46 0.94
C MET A 182 10.81 -15.77 -0.56
N LEU A 183 11.96 -15.84 -1.24
CA LEU A 183 11.97 -16.08 -2.70
C LEU A 183 11.36 -17.44 -3.08
N LYS A 184 11.57 -18.47 -2.25
CA LYS A 184 10.99 -19.80 -2.45
C LYS A 184 9.47 -19.75 -2.30
N GLU A 185 8.95 -19.07 -1.27
CA GLU A 185 7.50 -18.88 -1.08
C GLU A 185 6.88 -18.09 -2.23
N LEU A 186 7.49 -16.96 -2.61
CA LEU A 186 7.01 -16.11 -3.70
C LEU A 186 6.97 -16.85 -5.05
N SER A 187 7.93 -17.75 -5.30
CA SER A 187 7.96 -18.56 -6.53
C SER A 187 6.77 -19.52 -6.70
N THR A 188 6.00 -19.74 -5.63
CA THR A 188 4.81 -20.61 -5.66
C THR A 188 3.50 -19.84 -5.84
N LEU A 189 3.54 -18.50 -5.90
CA LEU A 189 2.36 -17.67 -6.07
C LEU A 189 1.74 -17.86 -7.46
N ASN A 190 0.41 -17.91 -7.52
CA ASN A 190 -0.33 -18.04 -8.77
C ASN A 190 -0.30 -16.75 -9.60
N ARG A 191 -0.39 -15.59 -8.94
CA ARG A 191 -0.33 -14.27 -9.55
C ARG A 191 1.07 -13.70 -9.32
N LEU A 192 1.96 -13.95 -10.26
CA LEU A 192 3.35 -13.49 -10.23
C LEU A 192 3.72 -12.89 -11.59
N PRO A 193 4.37 -11.71 -11.64
CA PRO A 193 4.78 -11.14 -12.91
C PRO A 193 5.87 -11.98 -13.58
N GLU A 194 5.85 -12.03 -14.92
CA GLU A 194 6.89 -12.67 -15.71
C GLU A 194 8.27 -12.06 -15.40
N GLY A 195 9.29 -12.90 -15.24
CA GLY A 195 10.64 -12.47 -14.93
C GLY A 195 10.88 -12.00 -13.48
N PHE A 196 9.87 -12.03 -12.60
CA PHE A 196 9.97 -11.57 -11.21
C PHE A 196 11.13 -12.20 -10.44
N ILE A 197 11.29 -13.53 -10.54
CA ILE A 197 12.32 -14.25 -9.78
C ILE A 197 13.72 -13.77 -10.19
N GLU A 198 13.94 -13.53 -11.48
CA GLU A 198 15.22 -13.08 -12.01
C GLU A 198 15.51 -11.64 -11.59
N THR A 199 14.51 -10.75 -11.62
CA THR A 199 14.68 -9.35 -11.18
C THR A 199 14.92 -9.25 -9.67
N PHE A 200 14.21 -10.05 -8.87
CA PHE A 200 14.44 -10.16 -7.43
C PHE A 200 15.88 -10.62 -7.13
N GLN A 201 16.34 -11.69 -7.78
CA GLN A 201 17.69 -12.21 -7.58
C GLN A 201 18.77 -11.21 -7.99
N LYS A 202 18.53 -10.40 -9.02
CA LYS A 202 19.46 -9.33 -9.42
C LYS A 202 19.65 -8.32 -8.30
N VAL A 203 18.59 -7.86 -7.64
CA VAL A 203 18.69 -6.91 -6.49
C VAL A 203 19.57 -7.47 -5.37
N VAL A 204 19.52 -8.77 -5.11
CA VAL A 204 20.33 -9.41 -4.06
C VAL A 204 21.81 -9.59 -4.47
N ALA A 205 22.10 -9.66 -5.77
CA ALA A 205 23.43 -10.04 -6.28
C ALA A 205 24.32 -8.87 -6.73
N VAL A 206 23.75 -7.69 -6.96
CA VAL A 206 24.45 -6.46 -7.37
C VAL A 206 25.43 -5.97 -6.30
N LYS A 207 26.50 -5.29 -6.74
CA LYS A 207 27.67 -4.96 -5.90
C LYS A 207 28.02 -3.47 -5.84
N ASP A 208 27.35 -2.65 -6.64
CA ASP A 208 27.53 -1.20 -6.65
C ASP A 208 26.18 -0.49 -6.65
N ASP A 209 26.21 0.76 -6.23
CA ASP A 209 25.01 1.56 -5.97
C ASP A 209 24.18 1.78 -7.24
N GLU A 210 24.81 2.05 -8.38
CA GLU A 210 24.13 2.33 -9.66
C GLU A 210 23.40 1.07 -10.17
N GLN A 211 24.07 -0.09 -10.14
CA GLN A 211 23.43 -1.35 -10.48
C GLN A 211 22.32 -1.72 -9.50
N THR A 212 22.46 -1.37 -8.21
CA THR A 212 21.41 -1.58 -7.20
C THR A 212 20.18 -0.74 -7.49
N GLN A 213 20.36 0.56 -7.74
CA GLN A 213 19.27 1.46 -8.15
C GLN A 213 18.59 0.92 -9.40
N LYS A 214 19.35 0.54 -10.42
CA LYS A 214 18.77 -0.01 -11.66
C LYS A 214 17.99 -1.31 -11.39
N ALA A 215 18.52 -2.24 -10.61
CA ALA A 215 17.85 -3.50 -10.32
C ALA A 215 16.54 -3.28 -9.53
N CYS A 216 16.54 -2.38 -8.54
CA CYS A 216 15.34 -2.01 -7.80
C CYS A 216 14.31 -1.31 -8.69
N PHE A 217 14.75 -0.42 -9.59
CA PHE A 217 13.88 0.23 -10.58
C PHE A 217 13.19 -0.79 -11.49
N ASP A 218 13.95 -1.74 -12.04
CA ASP A 218 13.41 -2.79 -12.90
C ASP A 218 12.39 -3.66 -12.14
N LEU A 219 12.68 -4.04 -10.88
CA LEU A 219 11.78 -4.80 -10.02
C LEU A 219 10.47 -4.06 -9.73
N ILE A 220 10.56 -2.78 -9.31
CA ILE A 220 9.38 -1.98 -8.97
C ILE A 220 8.51 -1.78 -10.20
N ASN A 221 9.08 -1.47 -11.37
CA ASN A 221 8.29 -1.29 -12.59
C ASN A 221 7.61 -2.57 -13.07
N CYS A 222 8.32 -3.71 -12.96
CA CYS A 222 7.75 -5.03 -13.27
C CYS A 222 6.49 -5.29 -12.44
N VAL A 223 6.55 -5.05 -11.13
CA VAL A 223 5.45 -5.28 -10.21
C VAL A 223 4.37 -4.20 -10.31
N ASP A 224 4.72 -2.94 -10.56
CA ASP A 224 3.77 -1.83 -10.76
C ASP A 224 2.90 -2.04 -12.01
N ALA A 225 3.51 -2.45 -13.11
CA ALA A 225 2.79 -2.78 -14.33
C ALA A 225 1.81 -3.95 -14.09
N PHE A 226 2.27 -5.01 -13.42
CA PHE A 226 1.44 -6.15 -13.07
C PHE A 226 0.29 -5.78 -12.12
N PHE A 227 0.59 -4.99 -11.09
CA PHE A 227 -0.40 -4.47 -10.15
C PHE A 227 -1.50 -3.69 -10.86
N LYS A 228 -1.15 -2.80 -11.80
CA LYS A 228 -2.12 -2.03 -12.60
C LYS A 228 -3.04 -2.94 -13.42
N THR A 229 -2.51 -4.01 -14.02
CA THR A 229 -3.33 -5.00 -14.73
C THR A 229 -4.36 -5.62 -13.79
N ILE A 230 -3.93 -6.12 -12.62
CA ILE A 230 -4.83 -6.75 -11.64
C ILE A 230 -5.83 -5.73 -11.06
N LYS A 231 -5.39 -4.50 -10.76
CA LYS A 231 -6.27 -3.42 -10.26
C LYS A 231 -7.41 -3.17 -11.24
N ASN A 232 -7.12 -3.08 -12.54
CA ASN A 232 -8.12 -2.80 -13.57
C ASN A 232 -9.08 -3.98 -13.83
N GLU A 233 -8.70 -5.21 -13.48
CA GLU A 233 -9.59 -6.38 -13.52
C GLU A 233 -10.62 -6.37 -12.39
N ILE A 234 -10.26 -5.82 -11.22
CA ILE A 234 -11.04 -5.91 -9.98
C ILE A 234 -11.80 -4.62 -9.68
N ILE A 235 -11.19 -3.47 -9.91
CA ILE A 235 -11.76 -2.15 -9.60
C ILE A 235 -12.42 -1.61 -10.87
N LEU A 236 -13.74 -1.40 -10.78
CA LEU A 236 -14.49 -0.80 -11.88
C LEU A 236 -14.12 0.67 -12.06
N PRO A 237 -14.02 1.15 -13.32
CA PRO A 237 -13.84 2.56 -13.59
C PRO A 237 -14.95 3.43 -13.00
N VAL A 238 -14.56 4.63 -12.59
CA VAL A 238 -15.46 5.67 -12.11
C VAL A 238 -16.29 6.21 -13.28
N SER A 239 -17.58 6.41 -13.03
CA SER A 239 -18.48 7.04 -14.01
C SER A 239 -18.02 8.46 -14.35
N MET A 240 -18.07 8.80 -15.65
CA MET A 240 -17.75 10.14 -16.15
C MET A 240 -18.55 11.26 -15.44
N SER A 241 -19.77 10.97 -14.98
CA SER A 241 -20.63 11.92 -14.26
C SER A 241 -20.00 12.50 -12.99
N HIS A 242 -19.03 11.80 -12.37
CA HIS A 242 -18.31 12.31 -11.19
C HIS A 242 -17.42 13.51 -11.52
N PHE A 243 -17.08 13.74 -12.79
CA PHE A 243 -16.26 14.86 -13.24
C PHE A 243 -17.08 16.08 -13.70
N THR A 244 -18.36 16.14 -13.32
CA THR A 244 -19.20 17.32 -13.58
C THR A 244 -18.59 18.56 -12.91
N GLY A 245 -18.40 19.64 -13.68
CA GLY A 245 -17.79 20.88 -13.19
C GLY A 245 -16.26 20.93 -13.29
N LEU A 246 -15.59 19.82 -13.60
CA LEU A 246 -14.13 19.75 -13.60
C LEU A 246 -13.53 20.59 -14.73
N TYR A 247 -14.13 20.59 -15.93
CA TYR A 247 -13.61 21.41 -17.03
C TYR A 247 -13.66 22.90 -16.71
N GLU A 248 -14.73 23.35 -16.09
CA GLU A 248 -14.91 24.74 -15.68
C GLU A 248 -13.82 25.16 -14.69
N GLU A 249 -13.48 24.31 -13.73
CA GLU A 249 -12.37 24.52 -12.79
C GLU A 249 -11.01 24.56 -13.51
N LEU A 250 -10.76 23.60 -14.40
CA LEU A 250 -9.48 23.45 -15.08
C LEU A 250 -9.26 24.45 -16.23
N SER A 251 -10.32 24.98 -16.84
CA SER A 251 -10.28 25.91 -18.00
C SER A 251 -9.28 27.06 -17.81
N SER A 252 -9.16 27.56 -16.57
CA SER A 252 -8.22 28.64 -16.22
C SER A 252 -6.75 28.25 -16.39
N HIS A 253 -6.40 26.97 -16.27
CA HIS A 253 -5.03 26.48 -16.46
C HIS A 253 -4.60 26.56 -17.92
N TRP A 254 -5.45 26.15 -18.87
CA TRP A 254 -5.17 26.33 -20.29
C TRP A 254 -4.96 27.80 -20.65
N ASN A 255 -5.77 28.71 -20.10
CA ASN A 255 -5.60 30.15 -20.30
C ASN A 255 -4.26 30.67 -19.75
N LYS A 256 -3.85 30.22 -18.56
CA LYS A 256 -2.53 30.56 -17.99
C LYS A 256 -1.38 30.04 -18.85
N ILE A 257 -1.49 28.81 -19.37
CA ILE A 257 -0.48 28.20 -20.25
C ILE A 257 -0.35 29.02 -21.54
N ARG A 258 -1.46 29.34 -22.22
CA ARG A 258 -1.45 30.18 -23.43
C ARG A 258 -0.78 31.53 -23.20
N TYR A 259 -1.24 32.25 -22.18
CA TYR A 259 -0.69 33.56 -21.84
C TYR A 259 0.80 33.50 -21.52
N SER A 260 1.23 32.51 -20.74
CA SER A 260 2.64 32.36 -20.36
C SER A 260 3.51 31.96 -21.55
N CYS A 261 2.99 31.13 -22.46
CA CYS A 261 3.68 30.80 -23.71
C CYS A 261 3.89 32.04 -24.58
N GLU A 262 2.87 32.89 -24.73
CA GLU A 262 2.98 34.17 -25.47
C GLU A 262 4.01 35.13 -24.86
N LYS A 263 4.17 35.10 -23.53
CA LYS A 263 5.13 35.95 -22.81
C LYS A 263 6.54 35.37 -22.74
N GLY A 264 6.75 34.13 -23.17
CA GLY A 264 8.04 33.47 -23.00
C GLY A 264 8.35 33.09 -21.55
N ASP A 265 7.34 33.03 -20.66
CA ASP A 265 7.53 32.71 -19.25
C ASP A 265 7.56 31.19 -19.04
N VAL A 266 8.75 30.63 -19.27
CA VAL A 266 9.04 29.20 -19.20
C VAL A 266 8.65 28.60 -17.84
N LEU A 267 8.89 29.31 -16.73
CA LEU A 267 8.56 28.83 -15.38
C LEU A 267 7.04 28.70 -15.19
N SER A 268 6.30 29.76 -15.52
CA SER A 268 4.84 29.75 -15.39
C SER A 268 4.18 28.73 -16.30
N VAL A 269 4.71 28.53 -17.52
CA VAL A 269 4.25 27.45 -18.42
C VAL A 269 4.43 26.08 -17.76
N PHE A 270 5.64 25.78 -17.28
CA PHE A 270 5.95 24.47 -16.71
C PHE A 270 5.09 24.16 -15.48
N LEU A 271 4.94 25.11 -14.55
CA LEU A 271 4.13 24.92 -13.33
C LEU A 271 2.63 24.77 -13.65
N ALA A 272 2.08 25.63 -14.52
CA ALA A 272 0.67 25.55 -14.89
C ALA A 272 0.35 24.25 -15.64
N ALA A 273 1.26 23.81 -16.53
CA ALA A 273 1.12 22.54 -17.24
C ALA A 273 1.25 21.33 -16.30
N SER A 274 2.18 21.36 -15.34
CA SER A 274 2.35 20.28 -14.36
C SER A 274 1.10 20.06 -13.52
N ASN A 275 0.51 21.15 -13.03
CA ASN A 275 -0.74 21.08 -12.26
C ASN A 275 -1.89 20.53 -13.11
N LEU A 276 -2.05 21.01 -14.34
CA LEU A 276 -3.09 20.53 -15.24
C LEU A 276 -2.89 19.05 -15.60
N GLN A 277 -1.65 18.63 -15.88
CA GLN A 277 -1.35 17.24 -16.20
C GLN A 277 -1.70 16.30 -15.04
N ALA A 278 -1.50 16.70 -13.79
CA ALA A 278 -1.87 15.90 -12.63
C ALA A 278 -3.38 15.62 -12.60
N GLU A 279 -4.21 16.62 -12.89
CA GLU A 279 -5.68 16.50 -12.95
C GLU A 279 -6.12 15.61 -14.11
N LEU A 280 -5.51 15.77 -15.29
CA LEU A 280 -5.78 14.90 -16.44
C LEU A 280 -5.36 13.44 -16.16
N ASN A 281 -4.22 13.24 -15.50
CA ASN A 281 -3.77 11.90 -15.08
C ASN A 281 -4.76 11.26 -14.10
N TYR A 282 -5.28 12.04 -13.14
CA TYR A 282 -6.30 11.57 -12.21
C TYR A 282 -7.55 11.10 -12.95
N VAL A 283 -8.07 11.90 -13.89
CA VAL A 283 -9.24 11.48 -14.70
C VAL A 283 -8.95 10.20 -15.48
N GLN A 284 -7.81 10.13 -16.18
CA GLN A 284 -7.43 8.94 -16.94
C GLN A 284 -7.30 7.69 -16.04
N GLU A 285 -6.72 7.83 -14.86
CA GLU A 285 -6.58 6.73 -13.90
C GLU A 285 -7.94 6.26 -13.36
N GLN A 286 -8.81 7.18 -12.96
CA GLN A 286 -10.09 6.83 -12.36
C GLN A 286 -11.08 6.25 -13.38
N THR A 287 -11.01 6.70 -14.64
CA THR A 287 -11.95 6.30 -15.71
C THR A 287 -11.42 5.14 -16.56
N GLY A 288 -10.12 4.83 -16.49
CA GLY A 288 -9.47 3.90 -17.41
C GLY A 288 -9.42 4.39 -18.87
N ILE A 289 -9.84 5.63 -19.15
CA ILE A 289 -9.74 6.23 -20.49
C ILE A 289 -8.31 6.69 -20.68
N HIS A 290 -7.56 6.01 -21.54
CA HIS A 290 -6.19 6.39 -21.89
C HIS A 290 -6.18 7.09 -23.24
N ASN A 291 -5.78 8.36 -23.26
CA ASN A 291 -5.63 9.13 -24.49
C ASN A 291 -4.27 9.86 -24.50
N PRO A 292 -3.37 9.54 -25.45
CA PRO A 292 -2.05 10.18 -25.54
C PRO A 292 -2.09 11.70 -25.67
N ASP A 293 -3.16 12.26 -26.24
CA ASP A 293 -3.31 13.72 -26.38
C ASP A 293 -3.52 14.42 -25.03
N LEU A 294 -3.93 13.69 -23.98
CA LEU A 294 -4.02 14.21 -22.61
C LEU A 294 -2.66 14.19 -21.89
N ASN A 295 -1.64 13.50 -22.41
CA ASN A 295 -0.27 13.49 -21.88
C ASN A 295 0.56 14.61 -22.52
N PHE A 296 0.00 15.82 -22.56
CA PHE A 296 0.55 16.91 -23.35
C PHE A 296 1.86 17.48 -22.77
N ILE A 297 2.11 17.29 -21.47
CA ILE A 297 3.33 17.79 -20.82
C ILE A 297 4.61 17.16 -21.41
N ASP A 298 4.51 15.96 -21.99
CA ASP A 298 5.64 15.26 -22.60
C ASP A 298 6.19 16.00 -23.83
N TYR A 299 5.41 16.92 -24.41
CA TYR A 299 5.81 17.79 -25.52
C TYR A 299 6.39 19.13 -25.05
N TYR A 300 6.57 19.33 -23.74
CA TYR A 300 7.14 20.57 -23.21
C TYR A 300 8.57 20.76 -23.69
N ASN A 301 8.80 21.93 -24.30
CA ASN A 301 10.12 22.36 -24.73
C ASN A 301 10.29 23.84 -24.37
N PRO A 302 11.22 24.20 -23.46
CA PRO A 302 11.44 25.60 -23.07
C PRO A 302 11.88 26.49 -24.25
N ASP A 303 12.48 25.91 -25.28
CA ASP A 303 12.93 26.62 -26.49
C ASP A 303 11.84 26.74 -27.56
N ASN A 304 10.67 26.11 -27.37
CA ASN A 304 9.57 26.13 -28.34
C ASN A 304 8.19 26.13 -27.68
N LEU A 305 7.88 27.19 -26.93
CA LEU A 305 6.61 27.36 -26.25
C LEU A 305 5.41 27.48 -27.22
N SER A 306 5.62 27.95 -28.46
CA SER A 306 4.56 28.01 -29.46
C SER A 306 4.05 26.62 -29.84
N SER A 307 4.96 25.65 -30.04
CA SER A 307 4.56 24.26 -30.28
C SER A 307 3.88 23.64 -29.05
N PHE A 308 4.34 23.99 -27.85
CA PHE A 308 3.74 23.50 -26.62
C PHE A 308 2.31 24.03 -26.40
N ALA A 309 2.06 25.31 -26.70
CA ALA A 309 0.72 25.89 -26.65
C ALA A 309 -0.27 25.16 -27.58
N LEU A 310 0.17 24.71 -28.75
CA LEU A 310 -0.64 23.89 -29.66
C LEU A 310 -0.96 22.52 -29.07
N ALA A 311 0.00 21.87 -28.41
CA ALA A 311 -0.23 20.60 -27.72
C ALA A 311 -1.24 20.77 -26.57
N ALA A 312 -1.12 21.83 -25.77
CA ALA A 312 -2.06 22.14 -24.70
C ALA A 312 -3.48 22.41 -25.22
N ASN A 313 -3.63 23.12 -26.36
CA ASN A 313 -4.94 23.33 -27.00
C ASN A 313 -5.56 22.00 -27.47
N LYS A 314 -4.76 21.14 -28.09
CA LYS A 314 -5.22 19.81 -28.52
C LYS A 314 -5.70 18.96 -27.33
N ALA A 315 -5.00 19.05 -26.19
CA ALA A 315 -5.38 18.39 -24.96
C ALA A 315 -6.72 18.92 -24.43
N GLU A 316 -6.95 20.24 -24.44
CA GLU A 316 -8.23 20.84 -24.04
C GLU A 316 -9.39 20.33 -24.91
N GLU A 317 -9.22 20.38 -26.23
CA GLU A 317 -10.22 19.91 -27.19
C GLU A 317 -10.55 18.42 -26.97
N THR A 318 -9.52 17.61 -26.74
CA THR A 318 -9.66 16.18 -26.46
C THR A 318 -10.38 15.94 -25.14
N PHE A 319 -10.03 16.68 -24.09
CA PHE A 319 -10.66 16.56 -22.77
C PHE A 319 -12.14 16.94 -22.82
N VAL A 320 -12.47 18.06 -23.46
CA VAL A 320 -13.85 18.50 -23.69
C VAL A 320 -14.64 17.44 -24.47
N LYS A 321 -14.02 16.81 -25.48
CA LYS A 321 -14.65 15.71 -26.22
C LYS A 321 -14.93 14.51 -25.33
N ILE A 322 -13.95 14.06 -24.53
CA ILE A 322 -14.11 12.94 -23.61
C ILE A 322 -15.25 13.19 -22.62
N LEU A 323 -15.34 14.40 -22.06
CA LEU A 323 -16.44 14.77 -21.16
C LEU A 323 -17.80 14.71 -21.86
N LYS A 324 -17.91 15.25 -23.08
CA LYS A 324 -19.15 15.21 -23.88
C LYS A 324 -19.56 13.79 -24.24
N ASP A 325 -18.61 12.96 -24.68
CA ASP A 325 -18.86 11.54 -25.01
C ASP A 325 -19.30 10.77 -23.75
N GLY A 326 -18.82 11.18 -22.58
CA GLY A 326 -19.25 10.70 -21.26
C GLY A 326 -20.57 11.30 -20.74
N ASN A 327 -21.29 12.10 -21.55
CA ASN A 327 -22.49 12.85 -21.16
C ASN A 327 -22.32 13.77 -19.94
N VAL A 328 -21.11 14.29 -19.72
CA VAL A 328 -20.83 15.27 -18.68
C VAL A 328 -21.23 16.66 -19.20
N PRO A 329 -22.15 17.38 -18.52
CA PRO A 329 -22.55 18.70 -18.95
C PRO A 329 -21.39 19.69 -18.77
N ILE A 330 -21.23 20.57 -19.76
CA ILE A 330 -20.31 21.72 -19.68
C ILE A 330 -21.16 22.99 -19.64
N VAL A 331 -21.01 23.75 -18.57
CA VAL A 331 -21.70 24.99 -18.30
C VAL A 331 -20.81 26.16 -18.73
N SER A 332 -21.34 26.98 -19.63
CA SER A 332 -20.65 28.19 -20.08
C SER A 332 -21.66 29.30 -20.34
N PHE A 333 -21.22 30.54 -20.10
CA PHE A 333 -22.03 31.74 -20.27
C PHE A 333 -21.23 32.80 -21.03
N ASN A 334 -21.90 33.57 -21.88
CA ASN A 334 -21.27 34.65 -22.64
C ASN A 334 -21.43 36.03 -21.96
N ASN A 335 -22.16 36.10 -20.85
CA ASN A 335 -22.38 37.34 -20.10
C ASN A 335 -22.67 37.06 -18.61
N VAL A 336 -22.44 38.08 -17.78
CA VAL A 336 -22.63 38.00 -16.32
C VAL A 336 -24.10 37.91 -15.91
N GLY A 337 -25.02 38.39 -16.75
CA GLY A 337 -26.46 38.34 -16.50
C GLY A 337 -26.97 36.90 -16.41
N ASP A 338 -26.56 36.04 -17.35
CA ASP A 338 -26.94 34.63 -17.35
C ASP A 338 -26.35 33.87 -16.15
N VAL A 339 -25.12 34.19 -15.74
CA VAL A 339 -24.51 33.65 -14.50
C VAL A 339 -25.35 34.05 -13.29
N LYS A 340 -25.76 35.31 -13.19
CA LYS A 340 -26.62 35.80 -12.10
C LYS A 340 -27.96 35.06 -12.07
N ASN A 341 -28.58 34.85 -13.24
CA ASN A 341 -29.85 34.11 -13.34
C ASN A 341 -29.69 32.66 -12.89
N MET A 342 -28.62 31.97 -13.30
CA MET A 342 -28.30 30.62 -12.84
C MET A 342 -28.16 30.58 -11.31
N LEU A 343 -27.38 31.50 -10.73
CA LEU A 343 -27.16 31.55 -9.28
C LEU A 343 -28.46 31.83 -8.50
N MET A 344 -29.33 32.70 -9.02
CA MET A 344 -30.66 32.95 -8.41
C MET A 344 -31.53 31.69 -8.42
N ASN A 345 -31.58 30.96 -9.55
CA ASN A 345 -32.39 29.74 -9.68
C ASN A 345 -31.91 28.59 -8.78
N LEU A 346 -30.61 28.55 -8.43
CA LEU A 346 -30.07 27.56 -7.49
C LEU A 346 -30.64 27.76 -6.08
N VAL A 347 -30.83 29.02 -5.63
CA VAL A 347 -31.38 29.35 -4.31
C VAL A 347 -32.85 28.90 -4.20
N ASP A 348 -33.63 29.08 -5.26
CA ASP A 348 -35.06 28.73 -5.29
C ASP A 348 -35.28 27.20 -5.30
N SER A 349 -34.37 26.43 -5.91
CA SER A 349 -34.44 24.96 -5.90
C SER A 349 -34.17 24.33 -4.52
N SER A 350 -33.42 25.01 -3.65
CA SER A 350 -33.11 24.55 -2.29
C SER A 350 -34.19 24.89 -1.25
N SER A 351 -35.12 25.79 -1.59
CA SER A 351 -36.24 26.21 -0.73
C SER A 351 -37.55 25.48 -1.06
N SER A 352 -37.53 24.56 -2.04
CA SER A 352 -38.68 23.76 -2.48
C SER A 352 -38.70 22.33 -1.93
N SER A 353 -37.73 21.96 -1.11
CA SER A 353 -37.57 20.62 -0.50
C SER A 353 -37.59 20.65 1.04
N GLY A 354 -38.33 21.61 1.61
CA GLY A 354 -38.60 21.73 3.05
C GLY A 354 -39.96 21.17 3.45
#